data_AF-A0A063Y451-F1
#
_entry.id   AF-A0A063Y451-F1
#
_cell.length_a   1.000
_cell.length_b   1.000
_cell.length_c   1.000
_cell.angle_alpha   90.00
_cell.angle_beta   90.00
_cell.angle_gamma   90.00
#
_symmetry.space_group_name_H-M   'P 1'
#
loop_
_entity.id
_entity.type
_entity.pdbx_description
1 polymer ?
#
loop_
_entity_poly.entity_id
_entity_poly.type
_entity_poly.pdbx_seq_one_letter_code
_entity_poly.pdbx_strand_id
1 'polypeptide(L)'
;MTEQRQRLLHHLGIAAGFLFLVGWFYLGRQSGFLDWAVAKSPQSHAGAVLMVAIMVMMTPAFLIWKYLNRLLERRLKITGRYYEDDVYEKPPSKD
;
A
#
# COMPACT_ATOMS: atom_id res chain seq x y z
N MET A 1 2.31 25.16 -2.39
CA MET A 1 3.20 24.38 -1.50
C MET A 1 4.57 24.39 -2.13
N THR A 2 5.64 24.46 -1.36
CA THR A 2 7.00 24.21 -1.89
C THR A 2 7.14 22.74 -2.27
N GLU A 3 7.91 22.42 -3.31
CA GLU A 3 8.10 21.03 -3.75
C GLU A 3 8.58 20.11 -2.63
N GLN A 4 9.54 20.58 -1.82
CA GLN A 4 10.07 19.82 -0.69
C GLN A 4 8.98 19.43 0.31
N ARG A 5 8.03 20.34 0.59
CA ARG A 5 6.91 20.07 1.50
C ARG A 5 5.94 19.04 0.90
N GLN A 6 5.67 19.10 -0.40
CA GLN A 6 4.82 18.11 -1.08
C GLN A 6 5.44 16.72 -1.06
N ARG A 7 6.75 16.61 -1.33
CA ARG A 7 7.50 15.35 -1.25
C ARG A 7 7.49 14.78 0.17
N LEU A 8 7.72 15.62 1.18
CA LEU A 8 7.70 15.21 2.58
C LEU A 8 6.32 14.68 3.00
N LEU A 9 5.25 15.39 2.65
CA LEU A 9 3.88 14.94 2.95
C LEU A 9 3.52 13.64 2.24
N HIS A 10 3.99 13.45 1.01
CA HIS A 10 3.79 12.18 0.30
C HIS A 10 4.48 11.02 1.03
N HIS A 11 5.74 11.16 1.42
CA HIS A 11 6.46 10.11 2.16
C HIS A 11 5.83 9.81 3.51
N LEU A 12 5.37 10.83 4.24
CA LEU A 12 4.64 10.64 5.49
C LEU A 12 3.32 9.90 5.27
N GLY A 13 2.59 10.22 4.20
CA GLY A 13 1.34 9.52 3.88
C GLY A 13 1.56 8.05 3.51
N ILE A 14 2.60 7.75 2.72
CA ILE A 14 2.99 6.37 2.40
C ILE A 14 3.46 5.63 3.66
N ALA A 15 4.29 6.27 4.51
CA ALA A 15 4.73 5.67 5.77
C ALA A 15 3.56 5.37 6.73
N ALA A 16 2.61 6.30 6.84
CA ALA A 16 1.42 6.11 7.66
C ALA A 16 0.55 4.96 7.15
N GLY A 17 0.35 4.86 5.84
CA GLY A 17 -0.30 3.70 5.26
C GLY A 17 0.46 2.41 5.59
N PHE A 18 1.81 2.44 5.58
CA PHE A 18 2.59 1.20 5.74
C PHE A 18 2.44 0.66 7.15
N LEU A 19 2.46 1.57 8.13
CA LEU A 19 2.10 1.26 9.51
C LEU A 19 0.68 0.71 9.63
N PHE A 20 -0.28 1.23 8.85
CA PHE A 20 -1.63 0.66 8.80
C PHE A 20 -1.63 -0.79 8.30
N LEU A 21 -0.86 -1.14 7.26
CA LEU A 21 -0.77 -2.52 6.78
C LEU A 21 -0.17 -3.46 7.83
N VAL A 22 0.88 -3.02 8.53
CA VAL A 22 1.48 -3.78 9.64
C VAL A 22 0.46 -3.99 10.76
N GLY A 23 -0.24 -2.93 11.16
CA GLY A 23 -1.28 -2.99 12.18
C GLY A 23 -2.43 -3.92 11.79
N TRP A 24 -2.89 -3.84 10.54
CA TRP A 24 -3.94 -4.71 9.99
C TRP A 24 -3.54 -6.18 10.06
N PHE A 25 -2.33 -6.51 9.62
CA PHE A 25 -1.81 -7.88 9.70
C PHE A 25 -1.78 -8.38 11.14
N TYR A 26 -1.32 -7.55 12.09
CA TYR A 26 -1.26 -7.92 13.50
C TYR A 26 -2.64 -8.15 14.10
N LEU A 27 -3.62 -7.29 13.80
CA LEU A 27 -5.02 -7.47 14.20
C LEU A 27 -5.60 -8.77 13.64
N GLY A 28 -5.34 -9.05 12.36
CA GLY A 28 -5.78 -10.28 11.71
C GLY A 28 -5.16 -11.52 12.35
N ARG A 29 -3.88 -11.48 12.71
CA ARG A 29 -3.22 -12.55 13.46
C ARG A 29 -3.82 -12.72 14.86
N GLN A 30 -4.03 -11.63 15.59
CA GLN A 30 -4.57 -11.67 16.95
C GLN A 30 -6.02 -12.18 17.00
N SER A 31 -6.79 -11.98 15.93
CA SER A 31 -8.16 -12.52 15.82
C SER A 31 -8.24 -14.05 15.76
N GLY A 32 -7.11 -14.74 15.53
CA GLY A 32 -7.07 -16.20 15.36
C GLY A 32 -7.56 -16.68 13.98
N PHE A 33 -7.84 -15.77 13.04
CA PHE A 33 -8.31 -16.11 11.69
C PHE A 33 -7.36 -17.06 10.93
N LEU A 34 -6.05 -16.81 11.04
CA LEU A 34 -5.05 -17.63 10.36
C LEU A 34 -4.97 -19.06 10.96
N ASP A 35 -5.03 -19.17 12.29
CA ASP A 35 -5.04 -20.46 12.98
C ASP A 35 -6.31 -21.25 12.66
N TRP A 36 -7.46 -20.57 12.60
CA TRP A 36 -8.73 -21.16 12.17
C TRP A 36 -8.67 -21.72 10.74
N ALA A 37 -8.03 -21.00 9.81
CA ALA A 37 -7.89 -21.45 8.44
C ALA A 37 -6.97 -22.68 8.33
N VAL A 38 -5.84 -22.67 9.03
CA VAL A 38 -4.89 -23.79 9.04
C VAL A 38 -5.47 -25.02 9.75
N ALA A 39 -6.25 -24.84 10.82
CA ALA A 39 -6.90 -25.95 11.53
C ALA A 39 -7.86 -26.77 10.64
N LYS A 40 -8.37 -26.18 9.55
CA LYS A 40 -9.22 -26.85 8.56
C LYS A 40 -8.43 -27.46 7.40
N SER A 41 -7.11 -27.32 7.38
CA SER A 41 -6.26 -27.77 6.29
C SER A 41 -5.70 -29.18 6.54
N PRO A 42 -5.55 -30.01 5.49
CA PRO A 42 -4.71 -31.20 5.56
C PRO A 42 -3.25 -30.81 5.86
N GLN A 43 -2.57 -31.56 6.73
CA GLN A 43 -1.18 -31.26 7.12
C GLN A 43 -0.23 -31.08 5.93
N SER A 44 -0.44 -31.85 4.85
CA SER A 44 0.38 -31.77 3.63
C SER A 44 0.30 -30.43 2.90
N HIS A 45 -0.76 -29.64 3.11
CA HIS A 45 -1.00 -28.38 2.38
C HIS A 45 -1.21 -27.17 3.30
N ALA A 46 -0.88 -27.29 4.59
CA ALA A 46 -1.10 -26.24 5.58
C ALA A 46 -0.46 -24.89 5.19
N GLY A 47 0.74 -24.92 4.60
CA GLY A 47 1.42 -23.71 4.13
C GLY A 47 0.68 -23.00 2.98
N ALA A 48 0.12 -23.77 2.04
CA ALA A 48 -0.66 -23.20 0.93
C ALA A 48 -1.97 -22.57 1.43
N VAL A 49 -2.68 -23.25 2.35
CA VAL A 49 -3.90 -22.71 2.96
C VAL A 49 -3.59 -21.45 3.76
N LEU A 50 -2.49 -21.43 4.52
CA LEU A 50 -2.04 -20.24 5.25
C LEU A 50 -1.81 -19.06 4.31
N MET A 51 -1.14 -19.29 3.17
CA MET A 51 -0.91 -18.23 2.17
C MET A 51 -2.22 -17.67 1.63
N VAL A 52 -3.18 -18.54 1.29
CA VAL A 52 -4.51 -18.12 0.82
C VAL A 52 -5.26 -17.33 1.89
N ALA A 53 -5.21 -17.78 3.15
CA ALA A 53 -5.81 -17.06 4.26
C ALA A 53 -5.20 -15.65 4.42
N ILE A 54 -3.86 -15.53 4.35
CA ILE A 54 -3.19 -14.23 4.39
C ILE A 54 -3.64 -13.34 3.22
N MET A 55 -3.73 -13.89 2.01
CA MET A 55 -4.20 -13.13 0.84
C MET A 55 -5.62 -12.60 1.04
N VAL A 56 -6.55 -13.45 1.50
CA VAL A 56 -7.94 -13.08 1.79
C VAL A 56 -8.00 -12.00 2.88
N MET A 57 -7.25 -12.18 3.96
CA MET A 57 -7.19 -11.25 5.09
C MET A 57 -6.60 -9.89 4.71
N MET A 58 -5.59 -9.86 3.84
CA MET A 58 -4.90 -8.63 3.44
C MET A 58 -5.58 -7.88 2.30
N THR A 59 -6.37 -8.58 1.46
CA THR A 59 -7.13 -7.97 0.35
C THR A 59 -7.90 -6.71 0.76
N PRO A 60 -8.73 -6.70 1.83
CA PRO A 60 -9.42 -5.48 2.26
C PRO A 60 -8.47 -4.36 2.68
N ALA A 61 -7.34 -4.69 3.34
CA ALA A 61 -6.34 -3.69 3.73
C ALA A 61 -5.70 -3.01 2.51
N PHE A 62 -5.37 -3.80 1.47
CA PHE A 62 -4.82 -3.26 0.23
C PHE A 62 -5.84 -2.41 -0.54
N LEU A 63 -7.13 -2.75 -0.49
CA LEU A 63 -8.17 -1.91 -1.07
C LEU A 63 -8.29 -0.58 -0.34
N ILE A 64 -8.32 -0.59 1.00
CA ILE A 64 -8.33 0.63 1.82
C ILE A 64 -7.10 1.49 1.50
N TRP A 65 -5.92 0.88 1.51
CA TRP A 65 -4.66 1.52 1.14
C TRP A 65 -4.74 2.19 -0.24
N LYS A 66 -5.22 1.47 -1.26
CA LYS A 66 -5.35 1.98 -2.63
C LYS A 66 -6.20 3.25 -2.67
N TYR A 67 -7.34 3.27 -1.99
CA TYR A 67 -8.21 4.45 -1.96
C TYR A 67 -7.58 5.61 -1.18
N LEU A 68 -6.90 5.34 -0.06
CA LEU A 68 -6.17 6.35 0.70
C LEU A 68 -5.03 6.96 -0.11
N ASN A 69 -4.23 6.15 -0.80
CA ASN A 69 -3.18 6.64 -1.70
C ASN A 69 -3.74 7.51 -2.80
N ARG A 70 -4.81 7.07 -3.48
CA ARG A 70 -5.45 7.85 -4.53
C ARG A 70 -6.00 9.18 -4.00
N LEU A 71 -6.55 9.18 -2.78
CA LEU A 71 -7.01 10.40 -2.12
C LEU A 71 -5.83 11.33 -1.80
N LEU A 72 -4.74 10.80 -1.26
CA LEU A 72 -3.53 11.55 -0.93
C LEU A 72 -2.91 12.18 -2.18
N GLU A 73 -2.76 11.42 -3.26
CA GLU A 73 -2.25 11.90 -4.55
C GLU A 73 -3.11 13.05 -5.10
N ARG A 74 -4.44 12.89 -5.09
CA ARG A 74 -5.39 13.95 -5.50
C ARG A 74 -5.25 15.21 -4.63
N ARG A 75 -5.07 15.06 -3.32
CA ARG A 75 -4.92 16.19 -2.38
C ARG A 75 -3.58 16.91 -2.56
N LEU A 76 -2.52 16.15 -2.85
CA LEU A 76 -1.18 16.69 -3.09
C LEU A 76 -0.96 17.14 -4.54
N LYS A 77 -1.98 17.00 -5.42
CA LYS A 77 -1.90 17.29 -6.86
C LYS A 77 -0.70 16.60 -7.52
N ILE A 78 -0.38 15.39 -7.07
CA ILE A 78 0.65 14.56 -7.69
C ILE A 78 0.00 13.96 -8.94
N THR A 79 0.30 14.53 -10.10
CA THR A 79 0.00 13.91 -11.38
C THR A 79 0.98 12.77 -11.60
N GLY A 80 0.50 11.62 -12.09
CA GLY A 80 1.38 10.49 -12.40
C GLY A 80 2.45 10.96 -13.38
N ARG A 81 3.71 10.67 -13.06
CA ARG A 81 4.83 10.87 -13.99
C ARG A 81 4.67 9.81 -15.08
N TYR A 82 4.32 10.23 -16.28
CA TYR A 82 4.30 9.34 -17.44
C TYR A 82 5.73 9.19 -17.94
N TYR A 83 6.08 8.00 -18.46
CA TYR A 83 7.41 7.74 -19.02
C TYR A 83 7.82 8.74 -20.11
N GLU A 84 6.82 9.34 -20.75
CA GLU A 84 6.98 10.36 -21.78
C GLU A 84 7.34 11.75 -21.22
N ASP A 85 7.03 12.03 -19.96
CA ASP A 85 7.30 13.33 -19.33
C ASP A 85 8.81 13.59 -19.25
N ASP A 86 9.62 12.54 -19.10
CA ASP A 86 11.09 12.63 -19.07
C ASP A 86 11.71 12.84 -20.45
N VAL A 87 10.98 12.51 -21.53
CA VAL A 87 11.43 12.67 -22.92
C VAL A 87 11.10 14.06 -23.46
N TYR A 88 9.98 14.63 -23.02
CA TYR A 88 9.51 15.96 -23.45
C TYR A 88 9.80 17.08 -22.45
N GLU A 89 10.52 16.80 -21.36
CA GLU A 89 10.97 17.82 -20.43
C GLU A 89 11.80 18.87 -21.20
N LYS A 90 11.22 20.06 -21.39
CA LYS A 90 11.90 21.15 -22.09
C LYS A 90 13.19 21.47 -21.31
N PRO A 91 14.33 21.62 -21.99
CA PRO A 91 15.57 21.99 -21.33
C PRO A 91 15.35 23.29 -20.54
N PRO A 92 15.95 23.43 -19.34
CA PRO A 92 15.76 24.61 -18.52
C PRO A 92 16.12 25.86 -19.33
N SER A 93 15.18 26.81 -19.43
CA SER A 93 15.46 28.11 -20.02
C SER A 93 16.52 28.78 -19.15
N LYS A 94 17.70 28.99 -19.71
CA LYS A 94 18.75 29.80 -19.08
C LYS A 94 18.28 31.25 -19.07
N ASP A 95 17.86 31.72 -17.90
CA ASP A 95 17.87 33.14 -17.53
C ASP A 95 18.80 33.30 -16.32
#